data_AF-A0A662SFD9-F1
#
_entry.id   AF-A0A662SFD9-F1
#
_cell.length_a   1.000
_cell.length_b   1.000
_cell.length_c   1.000
_cell.angle_alpha   90.00
_cell.angle_beta   90.00
_cell.angle_gamma   90.00
#
_symmetry.space_group_name_H-M   'P 1'
#
loop_
_entity.id
_entity.type
_entity.pdbx_description
1 polymer ?
#
loop_
_entity_poly.entity_id
_entity_poly.type
_entity_poly.pdbx_seq_one_letter_code
_entity_poly.pdbx_strand_id
1 'polypeptide(L)'
;MSKSLLILILLLIQTQNGFDLIIVRGDVFADWVVAQAYGWKIGAPVLSISKLDAETEQLLLTYIGMGAKNVLIIGDPSVLPLEVDSFLSSHGLTVRRVMGVTRIETSIELAVYFWNDAEKVVLVNGWNETNYLEAVKISREVGGPVIFTRADEISLSLREALSARLPKVKEVYIVGSDIESSIVGEIEAMGFNVIVTQGGTFKKVQTKSLIPLNYLLMVGCAFVGVAVGMVISRRTKKLSVSGLHFLLSDERLVIKSIIDAGGKIEQEKLVDITGFSRAKISRLVADMLERKLVERERRGKTYILRLSKQLKRFS
;
A
#
# COMPACT_ATOMS: atom_id res chain seq x y z
N MET A 1 -31.79 10.80 47.14
CA MET A 1 -31.07 11.01 45.86
C MET A 1 -31.71 10.15 44.79
N SER A 2 -32.14 10.74 43.66
CA SER A 2 -32.74 9.94 42.58
C SER A 2 -31.69 8.98 42.01
N LYS A 3 -32.11 7.79 41.59
CA LYS A 3 -31.21 6.84 40.90
C LYS A 3 -30.52 7.49 39.70
N SER A 4 -31.17 8.46 39.06
CA SER A 4 -30.59 9.27 37.97
C SER A 4 -29.47 10.20 38.45
N LEU A 5 -29.56 10.79 39.64
CA LEU A 5 -28.47 11.59 40.22
C LEU A 5 -27.31 10.69 40.64
N LEU A 6 -27.61 9.50 41.18
CA LEU A 6 -26.59 8.52 41.54
C LEU A 6 -25.89 7.97 40.30
N ILE A 7 -26.60 7.74 39.20
CA ILE A 7 -26.04 7.32 37.89
C ILE A 7 -25.26 8.47 37.25
N LEU A 8 -25.69 9.73 37.37
CA LEU A 8 -24.94 10.89 36.88
C LEU A 8 -23.63 11.08 37.68
N ILE A 9 -23.69 10.87 39.00
CA ILE A 9 -22.51 10.87 39.87
C ILE A 9 -21.63 9.64 39.58
N LEU A 10 -22.20 8.46 39.30
CA LEU A 10 -21.45 7.27 38.87
C LEU A 10 -20.85 7.42 37.46
N LEU A 11 -21.49 8.18 36.56
CA LEU A 11 -20.97 8.55 35.24
C LEU A 11 -19.84 9.57 35.37
N LEU A 12 -19.97 10.53 36.30
CA LEU A 12 -18.88 11.44 36.68
C LEU A 12 -17.72 10.70 37.38
N ILE A 13 -17.99 9.54 37.99
CA ILE A 13 -17.03 8.62 38.62
C ILE A 13 -16.62 7.50 37.65
N GLN A 14 -16.97 7.54 36.35
CA GLN A 14 -16.28 6.72 35.35
C GLN A 14 -14.82 7.18 35.30
N THR A 15 -14.00 6.54 36.14
CA THR A 15 -12.55 6.37 36.05
C THR A 15 -11.84 7.42 35.21
N GLN A 16 -11.43 8.49 35.89
CA GLN A 16 -10.34 9.39 35.51
C GLN A 16 -9.08 8.53 35.23
N ASN A 17 -8.99 7.94 34.04
CA ASN A 17 -7.75 7.38 33.50
C ASN A 17 -6.95 8.50 32.81
N GLY A 18 -6.87 9.66 33.46
CA GLY A 18 -6.19 10.86 32.98
C GLY A 18 -5.10 11.28 33.97
N PHE A 19 -4.19 12.14 33.52
CA PHE A 19 -3.21 12.78 34.37
C PHE A 19 -3.77 14.11 34.88
N ASP A 20 -3.47 14.46 36.13
CA ASP A 20 -3.89 15.72 36.75
C ASP A 20 -2.89 16.85 36.45
N LEU A 21 -1.65 16.48 36.12
CA LEU A 21 -0.56 17.40 35.79
C LEU A 21 0.36 16.73 34.76
N ILE A 22 0.79 17.50 33.76
CA ILE A 22 1.83 17.10 32.82
C ILE A 22 3.05 17.98 33.07
N ILE A 23 4.23 17.38 33.22
CA ILE A 23 5.48 18.09 33.44
C ILE A 23 6.40 17.86 32.24
N VAL A 24 6.98 18.95 31.76
CA VAL A 24 8.00 18.97 30.71
C VAL A 24 9.18 19.80 31.16
N ARG A 25 10.29 19.65 30.44
CA ARG A 25 11.41 20.58 30.56
C ARG A 25 11.04 21.99 30.10
N GLY A 26 11.53 23.01 30.78
CA GLY A 26 11.17 24.41 30.53
C GLY A 26 12.01 25.20 29.53
N ASP A 27 13.20 24.73 29.15
CA ASP A 27 14.13 25.45 28.25
C ASP A 27 14.15 24.91 26.81
N VAL A 28 13.36 23.88 26.48
CA VAL A 28 13.16 23.40 25.11
C VAL A 28 11.67 23.22 24.83
N PHE A 29 11.16 23.92 23.82
CA PHE A 29 9.72 23.93 23.50
C PHE A 29 9.19 22.63 22.91
N ALA A 30 10.06 21.73 22.41
CA ALA A 30 9.63 20.52 21.72
C ALA A 30 8.74 19.61 22.59
N ASP A 31 9.16 19.34 23.83
CA ASP A 31 8.36 18.50 24.74
C ASP A 31 7.05 19.18 25.13
N TRP A 32 7.09 20.51 25.35
CA TRP A 32 5.91 21.29 25.65
C TRP A 32 4.85 21.21 24.54
N VAL A 33 5.23 21.22 23.27
CA VAL A 33 4.28 21.13 22.14
C VAL A 33 3.46 19.85 22.17
N VAL A 34 4.13 18.71 22.33
CA VAL A 34 3.48 17.39 22.33
C VAL A 34 2.68 17.21 23.62
N ALA A 35 3.22 17.68 24.75
CA ALA A 35 2.53 17.72 26.03
C ALA A 35 1.26 18.57 25.99
N GLN A 36 1.32 19.74 25.36
CA GLN A 36 0.22 20.70 25.29
C GLN A 36 -0.93 20.17 24.44
N ALA A 37 -0.63 19.52 23.32
CA ALA A 37 -1.62 18.77 22.54
C ALA A 37 -2.37 17.76 23.39
N TYR A 38 -1.65 16.96 24.19
CA TYR A 38 -2.26 15.97 25.07
C TYR A 38 -2.98 16.58 26.28
N GLY A 39 -2.42 17.62 26.88
CA GLY A 39 -3.03 18.37 27.97
C GLY A 39 -4.41 18.90 27.58
N TRP A 40 -4.60 19.37 26.34
CA TRP A 40 -5.93 19.73 25.86
C TRP A 40 -6.88 18.55 25.65
N LYS A 41 -6.37 17.38 25.22
CA LYS A 41 -7.19 16.17 25.10
C LYS A 41 -7.80 15.79 26.44
N ILE A 42 -7.03 15.87 27.52
CA ILE A 42 -7.46 15.40 28.85
C ILE A 42 -7.87 16.50 29.82
N GLY A 43 -7.72 17.77 29.43
CA GLY A 43 -8.02 18.92 30.31
C GLY A 43 -7.00 19.14 31.43
N ALA A 44 -5.76 18.67 31.27
CA ALA A 44 -4.70 18.79 32.27
C ALA A 44 -3.76 19.97 31.98
N PRO A 45 -3.31 20.70 33.03
CA PRO A 45 -2.27 21.71 32.88
C PRO A 45 -0.93 21.09 32.49
N VAL A 46 -0.17 21.82 31.67
CA VAL A 46 1.23 21.51 31.34
C VAL A 46 2.13 22.49 32.08
N LEU A 47 3.03 21.96 32.89
CA LEU A 47 4.01 22.71 33.65
C LEU A 47 5.41 22.50 33.07
N SER A 48 6.07 23.60 32.76
CA SER A 48 7.43 23.65 32.27
C SER A 48 8.39 23.93 33.42
N ILE A 49 9.31 23.01 33.72
CA ILE A 49 10.32 23.18 34.80
C ILE A 49 11.73 22.97 34.27
N SER A 50 12.70 23.77 34.71
CA SER A 50 14.10 23.64 34.28
C SER A 50 14.97 22.87 35.28
N LYS A 51 14.63 22.95 36.56
CA LYS A 51 15.34 22.28 37.67
C LYS A 51 14.39 22.11 38.85
N LEU A 52 14.72 21.21 39.76
CA LEU A 52 14.01 21.07 41.03
C LEU A 52 14.71 21.95 42.08
N ASP A 53 14.30 23.21 42.17
CA ASP A 53 14.70 24.13 43.24
C ASP A 53 13.53 24.44 44.18
N ALA A 54 13.79 25.20 45.24
CA ALA A 54 12.78 25.50 46.27
C ALA A 54 11.51 26.16 45.70
N GLU A 55 11.64 27.00 44.66
CA GLU A 55 10.50 27.61 43.97
C GLU A 55 9.68 26.56 43.23
N THR A 56 10.36 25.69 42.47
CA THR A 56 9.71 24.59 41.74
C THR A 56 9.05 23.59 42.69
N GLU A 57 9.68 23.26 43.81
CA GLU A 57 9.09 22.40 44.85
C GLU A 57 7.80 23.00 45.42
N GLN A 58 7.80 24.29 45.75
CA GLN A 58 6.59 24.97 46.24
C GLN A 58 5.47 24.98 45.20
N LEU A 59 5.82 25.17 43.92
CA LEU A 59 4.85 25.08 42.84
C LEU A 59 4.24 23.68 42.72
N LEU A 60 5.07 22.63 42.76
CA LEU A 60 4.59 21.24 42.75
C LEU A 60 3.72 20.94 43.97
N LEU A 61 4.13 21.37 45.17
CA LEU A 61 3.33 21.23 46.40
C LEU A 61 1.97 21.95 46.29
N THR A 62 1.89 23.05 45.56
CA THR A 62 0.62 23.74 45.29
C THR A 62 -0.32 22.86 44.47
N TYR A 63 0.17 22.23 43.39
CA TYR A 63 -0.64 21.28 42.60
C TYR A 63 -1.08 20.06 43.42
N ILE A 64 -0.20 19.56 44.30
CA ILE A 64 -0.52 18.46 45.22
C ILE A 64 -1.63 18.89 46.19
N GLY A 65 -1.53 20.08 46.77
CA GLY A 65 -2.56 20.66 47.64
C GLY A 65 -3.89 20.91 46.93
N MET A 66 -3.86 21.17 45.63
CA MET A 66 -5.06 21.27 44.77
C MET A 66 -5.66 19.90 44.40
N GLY A 67 -5.02 18.79 44.79
CA GLY A 67 -5.55 17.45 44.66
C GLY A 67 -4.97 16.63 43.49
N ALA A 68 -3.85 17.04 42.89
CA ALA A 68 -3.16 16.24 41.88
C ALA A 68 -2.70 14.89 42.45
N LYS A 69 -2.97 13.79 41.74
CA LYS A 69 -2.64 12.42 42.14
C LYS A 69 -1.83 11.68 41.08
N ASN A 70 -2.11 11.92 39.81
CA ASN A 70 -1.47 11.26 38.67
C ASN A 70 -0.69 12.29 37.87
N VAL A 71 0.62 12.10 37.72
CA VAL A 71 1.49 13.01 36.96
C VAL A 71 2.10 12.29 35.77
N LEU A 72 2.04 12.95 34.61
CA LEU A 72 2.80 12.54 33.43
C LEU A 72 4.03 13.42 33.31
N ILE A 73 5.21 12.82 33.27
CA ILE A 73 6.46 13.49 32.93
C ILE A 73 6.82 13.13 31.49
N ILE A 74 7.18 14.12 30.68
CA ILE A 74 7.61 13.91 29.30
C ILE A 74 9.04 14.45 29.17
N GLY A 75 9.93 13.58 28.71
CA GLY A 75 11.34 13.92 28.50
C GLY A 75 12.29 12.94 29.19
N ASP A 76 13.52 12.93 28.70
CA ASP A 76 14.60 12.05 29.16
C ASP A 76 15.16 12.47 30.54
N PRO A 77 15.62 11.53 31.39
CA PRO A 77 16.26 11.82 32.67
C PRO A 77 17.51 12.70 32.62
N SER A 78 18.29 12.68 31.53
CA SER A 78 19.46 13.56 31.34
C SER A 78 19.09 15.03 31.24
N VAL A 79 17.80 15.29 31.05
CA VAL A 79 17.24 16.58 30.69
C VAL A 79 16.25 17.06 31.76
N LEU A 80 15.42 16.15 32.28
CA LEU A 80 14.56 16.39 33.43
C LEU A 80 14.88 15.34 34.51
N PRO A 81 15.67 15.70 35.54
CA PRO A 81 16.30 14.74 36.45
C PRO A 81 15.31 13.82 37.19
N LEU A 82 15.75 12.60 37.55
CA LEU A 82 14.94 11.58 38.26
C LEU A 82 14.52 12.00 39.67
N GLU A 83 15.17 13.03 40.20
CA GLU A 83 14.82 13.70 41.44
C GLU A 83 13.39 14.24 41.39
N VAL A 84 12.89 14.65 40.21
CA VAL A 84 11.50 15.09 40.03
C VAL A 84 10.52 13.94 40.25
N ASP A 85 10.78 12.76 39.66
CA ASP A 85 9.94 11.56 39.84
C ASP A 85 9.92 11.15 41.31
N SER A 86 11.10 11.17 41.94
CA SER A 86 11.31 10.78 43.34
C SER A 86 10.62 11.75 44.30
N PHE A 87 10.72 13.05 44.03
CA PHE A 87 10.02 14.09 44.78
C PHE A 87 8.51 13.88 44.73
N LEU A 88 7.93 13.74 43.53
CA LEU A 88 6.48 13.55 43.37
C LEU A 88 6.00 12.23 43.99
N SER A 89 6.74 11.14 43.80
CA SER A 89 6.39 9.83 44.36
C SER A 89 6.45 9.82 45.89
N SER A 90 7.44 10.50 46.49
CA SER A 90 7.56 10.60 47.95
C SER A 90 6.43 11.43 48.59
N HIS A 91 5.77 12.29 47.80
CA HIS A 91 4.57 13.03 48.21
C HIS A 91 3.25 12.31 47.85
N GLY A 92 3.32 11.02 47.47
CA GLY A 92 2.14 10.17 47.30
C GLY A 92 1.48 10.25 45.91
N LEU A 93 2.16 10.80 44.91
CA LEU A 93 1.66 10.86 43.53
C LEU A 93 2.06 9.60 42.75
N THR A 94 1.20 9.19 41.84
CA THR A 94 1.52 8.18 40.82
C THR A 94 2.16 8.88 39.63
N VAL A 95 3.44 8.59 39.38
CA VAL A 95 4.22 9.21 38.30
C VAL A 95 4.36 8.23 37.14
N ARG A 96 4.07 8.69 35.91
CA ARG A 96 4.46 8.02 34.68
C ARG A 96 5.41 8.93 33.90
N ARG A 97 6.53 8.39 33.44
CA ARG A 97 7.42 9.08 32.51
C ARG A 97 7.31 8.49 31.11
N VAL A 98 7.23 9.34 30.09
CA VAL A 98 7.30 8.98 28.67
C VAL A 98 8.49 9.68 28.04
N MET A 99 9.31 8.91 27.32
CA MET A 99 10.52 9.41 26.67
C MET A 99 10.86 8.57 25.45
N GLY A 100 11.59 9.17 24.52
CA GLY A 100 12.26 8.52 23.40
C GLY A 100 13.67 9.08 23.23
N VAL A 101 14.48 8.43 22.40
CA VAL A 101 15.88 8.81 22.17
C VAL A 101 16.00 10.17 21.49
N THR A 102 15.03 10.53 20.65
CA THR A 102 14.93 11.87 20.08
C THR A 102 13.53 12.44 20.27
N ARG A 103 13.36 13.73 19.97
CA ARG A 103 12.04 14.39 19.98
C ARG A 103 11.03 13.68 19.09
N ILE A 104 11.47 13.08 17.97
CA ILE A 104 10.60 12.30 17.08
C ILE A 104 10.07 11.08 17.84
N GLU A 105 10.95 10.25 18.40
CA GLU A 105 10.55 9.07 19.18
C GLU A 105 9.70 9.44 20.40
N THR A 106 10.05 10.50 21.15
CA THR A 106 9.21 10.95 22.30
C THR A 106 7.79 11.29 21.85
N SER A 107 7.65 12.02 20.73
CA SER A 107 6.34 12.39 20.20
C SER A 107 5.54 11.18 19.69
N ILE A 108 6.22 10.19 19.10
CA ILE A 108 5.61 8.93 18.68
C ILE A 108 5.17 8.10 19.88
N GLU A 109 6.02 7.91 20.89
CA GLU A 109 5.67 7.13 22.09
C GLU A 109 4.44 7.75 22.78
N LEU A 110 4.39 9.07 22.90
CA LEU A 110 3.24 9.76 23.47
C LEU A 110 1.97 9.56 22.63
N ALA A 111 2.07 9.63 21.31
CA ALA A 111 0.96 9.33 20.40
C ALA A 111 0.48 7.88 20.55
N VAL A 112 1.39 6.92 20.60
CA VAL A 112 1.03 5.49 20.71
C VAL A 112 0.39 5.17 22.06
N TYR A 113 0.90 5.71 23.16
CA TYR A 113 0.33 5.44 24.48
C TYR A 113 -1.05 6.07 24.67
N PHE A 114 -1.25 7.29 24.17
CA PHE A 114 -2.40 8.10 24.59
C PHE A 114 -3.33 8.53 23.46
N TRP A 115 -2.99 8.20 22.21
CA TRP A 115 -3.76 8.55 21.01
C TRP A 115 -3.96 7.35 20.07
N ASN A 116 -3.95 6.13 20.60
CA ASN A 116 -4.17 4.90 19.83
C ASN A 116 -5.53 4.85 19.10
N ASP A 117 -6.47 5.70 19.50
CA ASP A 117 -7.80 5.82 18.95
C ASP A 117 -7.95 6.99 17.95
N ALA A 118 -6.91 7.81 17.77
CA ALA A 118 -6.96 8.98 16.92
C ALA A 118 -7.03 8.61 15.44
N GLU A 119 -7.96 9.24 14.71
CA GLU A 119 -8.06 9.09 13.25
C GLU A 119 -7.22 10.10 12.49
N LYS A 120 -6.65 11.09 13.18
CA LYS A 120 -5.92 12.21 12.61
C LYS A 120 -4.62 12.41 13.37
N VAL A 121 -3.57 12.84 12.68
CA VAL A 121 -2.28 13.22 13.26
C VAL A 121 -1.81 14.54 12.68
N VAL A 122 -1.09 15.32 13.48
CA VAL A 122 -0.47 16.58 13.06
C VAL A 122 1.04 16.37 13.02
N LEU A 123 1.64 16.52 11.85
CA LEU A 123 3.08 16.52 11.64
C LEU A 123 3.60 17.95 11.58
N VAL A 124 4.71 18.18 12.27
CA VAL A 124 5.42 19.47 12.26
C VAL A 124 6.92 19.22 12.25
N ASN A 125 7.68 20.11 11.60
CA ASN A 125 9.12 20.02 11.61
C ASN A 125 9.65 20.23 13.03
N GLY A 126 10.29 19.20 13.58
CA GLY A 126 10.82 19.23 14.94
C GLY A 126 11.98 20.19 15.16
N TRP A 127 12.47 20.88 14.12
CA TRP A 127 13.56 21.88 14.24
C TRP A 127 13.12 23.28 13.81
N ASN A 128 11.83 23.49 13.56
CA ASN A 128 11.27 24.80 13.25
C ASN A 128 10.20 25.20 14.27
N GLU A 129 10.64 25.86 15.33
CA GLU A 129 9.78 26.27 16.45
C GLU A 129 8.69 27.27 16.05
N THR A 130 8.86 27.97 14.93
CA THR A 130 7.86 28.96 14.46
C THR A 130 6.50 28.34 14.13
N ASN A 131 6.48 27.04 13.79
CA ASN A 131 5.27 26.31 13.45
C ASN A 131 4.62 25.59 14.65
N TYR A 132 5.27 25.61 15.82
CA TYR A 132 4.84 24.83 16.98
C TYR A 132 3.46 25.21 17.48
N LEU A 133 3.21 26.51 17.66
CA LEU A 133 1.91 27.00 18.14
C LEU A 133 0.77 26.68 17.16
N GLU A 134 1.05 26.74 15.85
CA GLU A 134 0.09 26.37 14.82
C GLU A 134 -0.22 24.86 14.88
N ALA A 135 0.79 24.00 15.03
CA ALA A 135 0.59 22.56 15.17
C ALA A 135 -0.25 22.18 16.39
N VAL A 136 0.04 22.84 17.50
CA VAL A 136 -0.68 22.73 18.78
C VAL A 136 -2.14 23.19 18.62
N LYS A 137 -2.39 24.30 17.92
CA LYS A 137 -3.75 24.75 17.58
C LYS A 137 -4.50 23.73 16.70
N ILE A 138 -3.88 23.27 15.62
CA ILE A 138 -4.49 22.30 14.70
C ILE A 138 -4.78 20.99 15.42
N SER A 139 -3.85 20.50 16.24
CA SER A 139 -4.03 19.29 17.06
C SER A 139 -5.28 19.35 17.91
N ARG A 140 -5.53 20.50 18.57
CA ARG A 140 -6.74 20.75 19.34
C ARG A 140 -8.00 20.75 18.46
N GLU A 141 -7.95 21.37 17.29
CA GLU A 141 -9.09 21.46 16.37
C GLU A 141 -9.46 20.10 15.77
N VAL A 142 -8.47 19.30 15.39
CA VAL A 142 -8.67 18.02 14.70
C VAL A 142 -8.79 16.83 15.65
N GLY A 143 -8.38 17.00 16.91
CA GLY A 143 -8.38 15.94 17.92
C GLY A 143 -7.34 14.86 17.63
N GLY A 144 -6.13 15.24 17.24
CA GLY A 144 -5.03 14.32 16.92
C GLY A 144 -3.71 14.70 17.62
N PRO A 145 -2.76 13.76 17.80
CA PRO A 145 -1.47 14.06 18.41
C PRO A 145 -0.61 14.93 17.49
N VAL A 146 0.32 15.69 18.10
CA VAL A 146 1.44 16.30 17.37
C VAL A 146 2.61 15.32 17.36
N ILE A 147 3.12 15.00 16.18
CA ILE A 147 4.31 14.17 15.99
C ILE A 147 5.35 14.96 15.20
N PHE A 148 6.61 14.92 15.65
CA PHE A 148 7.69 15.60 14.95
C PHE A 148 8.16 14.80 13.73
N THR A 149 8.52 15.53 12.68
CA THR A 149 9.22 15.00 11.50
C THR A 149 10.42 15.88 11.18
N ARG A 150 11.30 15.42 10.29
CA ARG A 150 12.29 16.28 9.64
C ARG A 150 11.68 16.98 8.42
N ALA A 151 12.36 18.01 7.95
CA ALA A 151 11.96 18.77 6.76
C ALA A 151 12.17 17.98 5.46
N ASP A 152 13.19 17.11 5.43
CA ASP A 152 13.77 16.50 4.24
C ASP A 152 13.51 14.98 4.12
N GLU A 153 13.20 14.32 5.24
CA GLU A 153 12.92 12.89 5.26
C GLU A 153 11.88 12.49 6.32
N ILE A 154 11.16 11.40 6.03
CA ILE A 154 10.36 10.69 7.04
C ILE A 154 11.23 9.62 7.71
N SER A 155 11.36 9.68 9.03
CA SER A 155 12.15 8.71 9.78
C SER A 155 11.53 7.31 9.70
N LEU A 156 12.37 6.27 9.88
CA LEU A 156 11.88 4.89 9.97
C LEU A 156 10.85 4.73 11.09
N SER A 157 11.11 5.37 12.23
CA SER A 157 10.21 5.37 13.40
C SER A 157 8.84 5.97 13.06
N LEU A 158 8.80 7.06 12.30
CA LEU A 158 7.55 7.69 11.89
C LEU A 158 6.78 6.84 10.88
N ARG A 159 7.48 6.21 9.91
CA ARG A 159 6.86 5.26 8.97
C ARG A 159 6.20 4.10 9.70
N GLU A 160 6.91 3.49 10.64
CA GLU A 160 6.40 2.39 11.47
C GLU A 160 5.23 2.83 12.34
N ALA A 161 5.34 4.02 12.94
CA ALA A 161 4.28 4.57 13.78
C ALA A 161 2.96 4.70 13.01
N LEU A 162 2.99 5.34 11.83
CA LEU A 162 1.82 5.55 11.00
C LEU A 162 1.24 4.23 10.47
N SER A 163 2.09 3.30 10.02
CA SER A 163 1.63 2.08 9.36
C SER A 163 1.19 0.96 10.32
N ALA A 164 1.77 0.87 11.51
CA ALA A 164 1.59 -0.27 12.41
C ALA A 164 1.12 0.10 13.82
N ARG A 165 1.59 1.23 14.37
CA ARG A 165 1.35 1.57 15.79
C ARG A 165 0.17 2.52 16.01
N LEU A 166 -0.27 3.23 14.97
CA LEU A 166 -1.41 4.16 14.98
C LEU A 166 -2.47 3.73 13.94
N PRO A 167 -3.05 2.52 14.08
CA PRO A 167 -3.82 1.86 13.01
C PRO A 167 -5.13 2.56 12.63
N LYS A 168 -5.62 3.50 13.45
CA LYS A 168 -6.84 4.26 13.15
C LYS A 168 -6.60 5.53 12.36
N VAL A 169 -5.35 5.97 12.24
CA VAL A 169 -5.01 7.20 11.52
C VAL A 169 -5.38 7.04 10.05
N LYS A 170 -6.10 8.05 9.53
CA LYS A 170 -6.54 8.17 8.13
C LYS A 170 -6.10 9.49 7.52
N GLU A 171 -5.99 10.53 8.35
CA GLU A 171 -5.67 11.88 7.90
C GLU A 171 -4.39 12.40 8.58
N VAL A 172 -3.51 13.01 7.78
CA VAL A 172 -2.24 13.57 8.22
C VAL A 172 -2.23 15.06 7.88
N TYR A 173 -2.15 15.89 8.91
CA TYR A 173 -2.04 17.34 8.78
C TYR A 173 -0.58 17.73 8.86
N ILE A 174 -0.02 18.35 7.83
CA ILE A 174 1.37 18.81 7.81
C ILE A 174 1.36 20.32 8.01
N VAL A 175 2.11 20.77 9.01
CA VAL A 175 2.13 22.18 9.43
C VAL A 175 3.42 22.85 8.99
N GLY A 176 3.27 23.97 8.29
CA GLY A 176 4.38 24.74 7.75
C GLY A 176 4.66 24.41 6.28
N SER A 177 5.40 25.31 5.62
CA SER A 177 5.83 25.16 4.24
C SER A 177 7.29 24.69 4.09
N ASP A 178 7.96 24.44 5.22
CA ASP A 178 9.36 24.02 5.30
C ASP A 178 9.55 22.49 5.23
N ILE A 179 8.47 21.72 5.30
CA ILE A 179 8.47 20.28 5.03
C ILE A 179 8.38 20.07 3.51
N GLU A 180 9.31 19.30 2.96
CA GLU A 180 9.40 19.04 1.52
C GLU A 180 8.15 18.33 0.98
N SER A 181 7.79 18.65 -0.26
CA SER A 181 6.67 18.02 -0.96
C SER A 181 6.89 16.53 -1.26
N SER A 182 8.14 16.07 -1.23
CA SER A 182 8.52 14.66 -1.31
C SER A 182 7.91 13.84 -0.16
N ILE A 183 7.95 14.36 1.06
CA ILE A 183 7.36 13.74 2.25
C ILE A 183 5.84 13.65 2.12
N VAL A 184 5.19 14.68 1.59
CA VAL A 184 3.74 14.68 1.31
C VAL A 184 3.37 13.51 0.41
N GLY A 185 4.07 13.38 -0.73
CA GLY A 185 3.82 12.30 -1.68
C GLY A 185 4.11 10.91 -1.10
N GLU A 186 5.11 10.78 -0.24
CA GLU A 186 5.41 9.52 0.44
C GLU A 186 4.28 9.10 1.41
N ILE A 187 3.76 10.02 2.21
CA ILE A 187 2.66 9.74 3.14
C ILE A 187 1.36 9.44 2.39
N GLU A 188 1.09 10.13 1.27
CA GLU A 188 -0.03 9.80 0.39
C GLU A 188 0.11 8.38 -0.21
N ALA A 189 1.33 7.99 -0.61
CA ALA A 189 1.60 6.65 -1.13
C ALA A 189 1.41 5.55 -0.07
N MET A 190 1.54 5.87 1.22
CA MET A 190 1.17 4.98 2.33
C MET A 190 -0.35 4.85 2.52
N GLY A 191 -1.16 5.65 1.82
CA GLY A 191 -2.62 5.55 1.82
C GLY A 191 -3.35 6.56 2.73
N PHE A 192 -2.64 7.56 3.26
CA PHE A 192 -3.25 8.59 4.11
C PHE A 192 -3.74 9.79 3.29
N ASN A 193 -4.80 10.45 3.77
CA ASN A 193 -5.23 11.74 3.25
C ASN A 193 -4.37 12.84 3.86
N VAL A 194 -3.60 13.57 3.04
CA VAL A 194 -2.67 14.60 3.52
C VAL A 194 -3.23 16.01 3.31
N ILE A 195 -3.17 16.83 4.36
CA ILE A 195 -3.63 18.22 4.36
C ILE A 195 -2.48 19.10 4.82
N VAL A 196 -2.03 20.04 3.98
CA VAL A 196 -0.93 20.96 4.33
C VAL A 196 -1.52 22.31 4.77
N THR A 197 -1.14 22.80 5.95
CA THR A 197 -1.56 24.12 6.43
C THR A 197 -0.45 25.14 6.22
N GLN A 198 -0.84 26.33 5.76
CA GLN A 198 0.06 27.48 5.62
C GLN A 198 -0.57 28.70 6.29
N GLY A 199 0.10 29.26 7.28
CA GLY A 199 -0.27 30.53 7.91
C GLY A 199 -1.68 30.53 8.52
N GLY A 200 -2.11 29.41 9.12
CA GLY A 200 -3.43 29.29 9.74
C GLY A 200 -4.60 29.11 8.78
N THR A 201 -4.35 28.83 7.50
CA THR A 201 -5.38 28.46 6.52
C THR A 201 -5.18 27.04 5.99
N PHE A 202 -6.23 26.21 6.04
CA PHE A 202 -6.22 24.88 5.46
C PHE A 202 -6.19 24.99 3.93
N LYS A 203 -5.04 24.75 3.31
CA LYS A 203 -5.00 24.45 1.88
C LYS A 203 -5.12 22.94 1.74
N LYS A 204 -6.30 22.46 1.32
CA LYS A 204 -6.39 21.10 0.76
C LYS A 204 -5.47 21.06 -0.45
N VAL A 205 -4.32 20.42 -0.32
CA VAL A 205 -3.45 20.16 -1.47
C VAL A 205 -4.21 19.17 -2.32
N GLN A 206 -4.80 19.65 -3.42
CA GLN A 206 -5.25 18.76 -4.48
C GLN A 206 -3.99 18.31 -5.22
N THR A 207 -3.26 17.35 -4.67
CA THR A 207 -2.40 16.51 -5.48
C THR A 207 -3.33 15.84 -6.48
N LYS A 208 -3.17 16.18 -7.77
CA LYS A 208 -3.83 15.42 -8.83
C LYS A 208 -3.43 13.97 -8.59
N SER A 209 -4.40 13.15 -8.19
CA SER A 209 -4.28 11.69 -8.10
C SER A 209 -3.47 11.20 -9.28
N LEU A 210 -2.18 10.93 -9.04
CA LEU A 210 -1.39 10.15 -9.96
C LEU A 210 -2.09 8.80 -9.98
N ILE A 211 -2.40 8.35 -11.19
CA ILE A 211 -3.13 7.12 -11.46
C ILE A 211 -2.55 6.03 -10.54
N PRO A 212 -3.31 5.48 -9.58
CA PRO A 212 -2.76 4.59 -8.56
C PRO A 212 -2.02 3.45 -9.26
N LEU A 213 -0.87 3.04 -8.72
CA LEU A 213 0.01 2.04 -9.35
C LEU A 213 -0.77 0.77 -9.77
N ASN A 214 -1.82 0.44 -9.01
CA ASN A 214 -2.75 -0.66 -9.27
C ASN A 214 -3.51 -0.50 -10.61
N TYR A 215 -3.83 0.73 -11.02
CA TYR A 215 -4.50 1.04 -12.27
C TYR A 215 -3.53 0.99 -13.45
N LEU A 216 -2.28 1.42 -13.27
CA LEU A 216 -1.21 1.21 -14.25
C LEU A 216 -0.92 -0.29 -14.45
N LEU A 217 -0.88 -1.06 -13.36
CA LEU A 217 -0.81 -2.52 -13.36
C LEU A 217 -2.02 -3.13 -14.06
N MET A 218 -3.23 -2.63 -13.84
CA MET A 218 -4.45 -3.13 -14.50
C MET A 218 -4.42 -2.90 -16.02
N VAL A 219 -3.99 -1.72 -16.46
CA VAL A 219 -3.81 -1.40 -17.88
C VAL A 219 -2.70 -2.27 -18.47
N GLY A 220 -1.57 -2.45 -17.77
CA GLY A 220 -0.50 -3.36 -18.16
C GLY A 220 -0.97 -4.81 -18.31
N CYS A 221 -1.73 -5.33 -17.33
CA CYS A 221 -2.33 -6.67 -17.39
C CYS A 221 -3.33 -6.81 -18.54
N ALA A 222 -4.11 -5.76 -18.85
CA ALA A 222 -5.02 -5.77 -20.00
C ALA A 222 -4.26 -5.83 -21.34
N PHE A 223 -3.18 -5.07 -21.49
CA PHE A 223 -2.32 -5.14 -22.69
C PHE A 223 -1.63 -6.49 -22.83
N VAL A 224 -1.12 -7.07 -21.73
CA VAL A 224 -0.54 -8.42 -21.73
C VAL A 224 -1.62 -9.46 -22.05
N GLY A 225 -2.82 -9.34 -21.48
CA GLY A 225 -3.96 -10.22 -21.76
C GLY A 225 -4.40 -10.17 -23.23
N VAL A 226 -4.43 -8.99 -23.84
CA VAL A 226 -4.72 -8.81 -25.28
C VAL A 226 -3.57 -9.35 -26.14
N ALA A 227 -2.31 -9.16 -25.76
CA ALA A 227 -1.16 -9.70 -26.48
C ALA A 227 -1.13 -11.24 -26.40
N VAL A 228 -1.32 -11.81 -25.21
CA VAL A 228 -1.44 -13.26 -24.99
C VAL A 228 -2.66 -13.81 -25.72
N GLY A 229 -3.80 -13.11 -25.65
CA GLY A 229 -5.02 -13.45 -26.38
C GLY A 229 -4.84 -13.38 -27.90
N MET A 230 -4.09 -12.41 -28.43
CA MET A 230 -3.71 -12.35 -29.84
C MET A 230 -2.74 -13.47 -30.23
N VAL A 231 -1.77 -13.82 -29.38
CA VAL A 231 -0.84 -14.93 -29.63
C VAL A 231 -1.57 -16.26 -29.61
N ILE A 232 -2.48 -16.46 -28.64
CA ILE A 232 -3.36 -17.64 -28.56
C ILE A 232 -4.31 -17.65 -29.75
N SER A 233 -4.94 -16.53 -30.11
CA SER A 233 -5.83 -16.41 -31.28
C SER A 233 -5.10 -16.65 -32.59
N ARG A 234 -3.85 -16.19 -32.72
CA ARG A 234 -2.98 -16.50 -33.86
C ARG A 234 -2.60 -17.99 -33.87
N ARG A 235 -2.35 -18.61 -32.71
CA ARG A 235 -2.12 -20.06 -32.60
C ARG A 235 -3.37 -20.88 -32.89
N THR A 236 -4.56 -20.48 -32.42
CA THR A 236 -5.82 -21.20 -32.66
C THR A 236 -6.31 -21.01 -34.09
N LYS A 237 -6.17 -19.82 -34.71
CA LYS A 237 -6.39 -19.64 -36.15
C LYS A 237 -5.39 -20.43 -37.01
N LYS A 238 -4.16 -20.65 -36.53
CA LYS A 238 -3.17 -21.52 -37.19
C LYS A 238 -3.45 -23.01 -36.96
N LEU A 239 -4.05 -23.38 -35.82
CA LEU A 239 -4.52 -24.74 -35.52
C LEU A 239 -5.83 -25.10 -36.25
N SER A 240 -6.70 -24.13 -36.54
CA SER A 240 -7.97 -24.36 -37.25
C SER A 240 -7.82 -24.57 -38.77
N VAL A 241 -6.62 -24.43 -39.33
CA VAL A 241 -6.35 -24.64 -40.78
C VAL A 241 -5.55 -25.93 -41.05
N SER A 242 -5.23 -26.71 -40.03
CA SER A 242 -4.57 -28.01 -40.23
C SER A 242 -5.59 -29.13 -40.39
N GLY A 243 -6.14 -29.26 -41.59
CA GLY A 243 -6.86 -30.45 -42.07
C GLY A 243 -5.96 -31.69 -42.22
N LEU A 244 -5.02 -31.87 -41.30
CA LEU A 244 -4.02 -32.95 -41.28
C LEU A 244 -4.30 -34.00 -40.20
N HIS A 245 -5.36 -33.81 -39.39
CA HIS A 245 -5.67 -34.66 -38.24
C HIS A 245 -6.60 -35.85 -38.52
N PHE A 246 -6.84 -36.18 -39.80
CA PHE A 246 -7.55 -37.41 -40.17
C PHE A 246 -7.10 -37.90 -41.55
N LEU A 247 -5.82 -38.24 -41.70
CA LEU A 247 -5.40 -39.09 -42.81
C LEU A 247 -5.55 -40.53 -42.34
N LEU A 248 -6.42 -41.32 -42.97
CA LEU A 248 -6.39 -42.77 -42.80
C LEU A 248 -5.00 -43.29 -43.20
N SER A 249 -4.54 -44.38 -42.57
CA SER A 249 -3.21 -44.97 -42.79
C SER A 249 -2.87 -45.16 -44.28
N ASP A 250 -3.87 -45.48 -45.09
CA ASP A 250 -3.73 -45.71 -46.54
C ASP A 250 -3.51 -44.42 -47.35
N GLU A 251 -4.13 -43.30 -46.98
CA GLU A 251 -3.96 -42.00 -47.65
C GLU A 251 -2.54 -41.45 -47.45
N ARG A 252 -1.97 -41.69 -46.26
CA ARG A 252 -0.59 -41.30 -45.95
C ARG A 252 0.41 -41.98 -46.88
N LEU A 253 0.18 -43.25 -47.20
CA LEU A 253 1.03 -43.99 -48.12
C LEU A 253 0.96 -43.41 -49.54
N VAL A 254 -0.25 -43.10 -50.01
CA VAL A 254 -0.47 -42.48 -51.33
C VAL A 254 0.19 -41.09 -51.43
N ILE A 255 0.02 -40.24 -50.40
CA ILE A 255 0.67 -38.92 -50.34
C ILE A 255 2.19 -39.06 -50.35
N LYS A 256 2.73 -39.97 -49.53
CA LYS A 256 4.17 -40.23 -49.47
C LYS A 256 4.72 -40.64 -50.84
N SER A 257 4.05 -41.55 -51.55
CA SER A 257 4.45 -41.96 -52.90
C SER A 257 4.43 -40.80 -53.91
N ILE A 258 3.51 -39.84 -53.77
CA ILE A 258 3.49 -38.64 -54.63
C ILE A 258 4.66 -37.71 -54.30
N ILE A 259 5.01 -37.53 -53.02
CA ILE A 259 6.16 -36.73 -52.58
C ILE A 259 7.46 -37.34 -53.09
N ASP A 260 7.65 -38.65 -52.86
CA ASP A 260 8.85 -39.39 -53.25
C ASP A 260 9.06 -39.39 -54.77
N ALA A 261 7.97 -39.30 -55.55
CA ALA A 261 8.01 -39.16 -57.02
C ALA A 261 8.23 -37.72 -57.52
N GLY A 262 8.61 -36.76 -56.65
CA GLY A 262 8.87 -35.37 -57.02
C GLY A 262 7.60 -34.50 -57.09
N GLY A 263 6.55 -34.87 -56.35
CA GLY A 263 5.31 -34.09 -56.20
C GLY A 263 4.29 -34.29 -57.32
N LYS A 264 4.53 -35.20 -58.27
CA LYS A 264 3.58 -35.60 -59.32
C LYS A 264 3.76 -37.08 -59.66
N ILE A 265 2.66 -37.83 -59.79
CA ILE A 265 2.72 -39.24 -60.17
C ILE A 265 1.52 -39.64 -61.02
N GLU A 266 1.68 -40.62 -61.90
CA GLU A 266 0.55 -41.24 -62.59
C GLU A 266 -0.22 -42.15 -61.62
N GLN A 267 -1.54 -42.05 -61.64
CA GLN A 267 -2.41 -42.81 -60.73
C GLN A 267 -2.25 -44.33 -60.90
N GLU A 268 -1.88 -44.79 -62.09
CA GLU A 268 -1.60 -46.21 -62.36
C GLU A 268 -0.33 -46.68 -61.61
N LYS A 269 0.72 -45.85 -61.55
CA LYS A 269 1.97 -46.18 -60.84
C LYS A 269 1.79 -46.25 -59.32
N LEU A 270 0.74 -45.63 -58.77
CA LEU A 270 0.41 -45.77 -57.36
C LEU A 270 -0.01 -47.19 -56.99
N VAL A 271 -0.62 -47.93 -57.93
CA VAL A 271 -1.01 -49.33 -57.72
C VAL A 271 0.24 -50.16 -57.46
N ASP A 272 1.29 -49.96 -58.27
CA ASP A 272 2.54 -50.70 -58.18
C ASP A 272 3.35 -50.35 -56.93
N ILE A 273 3.36 -49.07 -56.53
CA ILE A 273 4.16 -48.58 -55.39
C ILE A 273 3.49 -48.89 -54.04
N THR A 274 2.16 -48.79 -53.97
CA THR A 274 1.43 -48.97 -52.70
C THR A 274 0.96 -50.41 -52.49
N GLY A 275 0.92 -51.23 -53.54
CA GLY A 275 0.34 -52.58 -53.52
C GLY A 275 -1.19 -52.60 -53.39
N PHE A 276 -1.86 -51.45 -53.48
CA PHE A 276 -3.33 -51.37 -53.40
C PHE A 276 -4.01 -51.69 -54.73
N SER A 277 -5.21 -52.25 -54.68
CA SER A 277 -6.00 -52.52 -55.88
C SER A 277 -6.40 -51.22 -56.60
N ARG A 278 -6.59 -51.29 -57.93
CA ARG A 278 -7.03 -50.16 -58.77
C ARG A 278 -8.31 -49.48 -58.26
N ALA A 279 -9.24 -50.27 -57.71
CA ALA A 279 -10.47 -49.77 -57.12
C ALA A 279 -10.23 -48.99 -55.81
N LYS A 280 -9.33 -49.47 -54.96
CA LYS A 280 -8.96 -48.81 -53.70
C LYS A 280 -8.24 -47.48 -53.97
N ILE A 281 -7.28 -47.46 -54.90
CA ILE A 281 -6.62 -46.22 -55.33
C ILE A 281 -7.61 -45.21 -55.89
N SER A 282 -8.55 -45.65 -56.75
CA SER A 282 -9.56 -44.74 -57.30
C SER A 282 -10.47 -44.14 -56.23
N ARG A 283 -10.85 -44.90 -55.19
CA ARG A 283 -11.64 -44.39 -54.06
C ARG A 283 -10.85 -43.40 -53.21
N LEU A 284 -9.61 -43.74 -52.84
CA LEU A 284 -8.74 -42.85 -52.06
C LEU A 284 -8.49 -41.53 -52.80
N VAL A 285 -8.20 -41.60 -54.10
CA VAL A 285 -7.98 -40.41 -54.93
C VAL A 285 -9.24 -39.56 -55.02
N ALA A 286 -10.43 -40.16 -55.14
CA ALA A 286 -11.69 -39.42 -55.17
C ALA A 286 -11.94 -38.66 -53.85
N ASP A 287 -11.76 -39.31 -52.70
CA ASP A 287 -11.87 -38.67 -51.38
C ASP A 287 -10.84 -37.54 -51.21
N MET A 288 -9.60 -37.79 -51.60
CA MET A 288 -8.52 -36.80 -51.53
C MET A 288 -8.75 -35.60 -52.48
N LEU A 289 -9.45 -35.78 -53.61
CA LEU A 289 -9.85 -34.69 -54.51
C LEU A 289 -10.97 -33.83 -53.90
N GLU A 290 -11.98 -34.47 -53.30
CA GLU A 290 -13.07 -33.77 -52.62
C GLU A 290 -12.55 -32.91 -51.47
N ARG A 291 -11.58 -33.45 -50.72
CA ARG A 291 -10.90 -32.77 -49.61
C ARG A 291 -9.78 -31.82 -50.06
N LYS A 292 -9.58 -31.64 -51.37
CA LYS A 292 -8.58 -30.74 -51.98
C LYS A 292 -7.13 -31.02 -51.54
N LEU A 293 -6.80 -32.27 -51.23
CA LEU A 293 -5.45 -32.72 -50.87
C LEU A 293 -4.59 -32.96 -52.12
N VAL A 294 -5.21 -33.44 -53.21
CA VAL A 294 -4.57 -33.64 -54.50
C VAL A 294 -5.35 -32.97 -55.61
N GLU A 295 -4.68 -32.68 -56.71
CA GLU A 295 -5.23 -32.22 -57.98
C GLU A 295 -4.97 -33.29 -59.03
N ARG A 296 -5.93 -33.54 -59.93
CA ARG A 296 -5.78 -34.49 -61.04
C ARG A 296 -5.79 -33.78 -62.38
N GLU A 297 -4.92 -34.23 -63.29
CA GLU A 297 -4.84 -33.77 -64.66
C GLU A 297 -4.89 -34.98 -65.60
N ARG A 298 -5.75 -34.95 -66.62
CA ARG A 298 -5.92 -36.10 -67.54
C ARG A 298 -4.71 -36.19 -68.46
N ARG A 299 -4.10 -37.37 -68.57
CA ARG A 299 -3.01 -37.67 -69.51
C ARG A 299 -3.29 -39.00 -70.22
N GLY A 300 -3.74 -38.92 -71.46
CA GLY A 300 -4.09 -40.12 -72.25
C GLY A 300 -5.19 -40.95 -71.59
N LYS A 301 -4.88 -42.21 -71.26
CA LYS A 301 -5.79 -43.17 -70.62
C LYS A 301 -5.76 -43.14 -69.08
N THR A 302 -4.91 -42.30 -68.47
CA THR A 302 -4.75 -42.21 -67.01
C THR A 302 -4.77 -40.76 -66.50
N TYR A 303 -4.64 -40.57 -65.19
CA TYR A 303 -4.57 -39.27 -64.54
C TYR A 303 -3.20 -39.08 -63.88
N ILE A 304 -2.63 -37.87 -64.00
CA ILE A 304 -1.52 -37.43 -63.17
C ILE A 304 -2.10 -36.77 -61.92
N LEU A 305 -1.64 -37.22 -60.76
CA LEU A 305 -1.96 -36.64 -59.47
C LEU A 305 -0.82 -35.73 -59.04
N ARG A 306 -1.17 -34.58 -58.48
CA ARG A 306 -0.25 -33.59 -57.92
C ARG A 306 -0.76 -33.19 -56.54
N LEU A 307 0.15 -32.88 -55.62
CA LEU A 307 -0.26 -32.30 -54.35
C LEU A 307 -0.79 -30.88 -54.57
N SER A 308 -1.89 -30.54 -53.88
CA SER A 308 -2.47 -29.21 -53.96
C SER A 308 -1.51 -28.14 -53.42
N LYS A 309 -1.65 -26.90 -53.91
CA LYS A 309 -0.77 -25.77 -53.50
C LYS A 309 -0.76 -25.52 -51.98
N GLN A 310 -1.77 -25.99 -51.25
CA GLN A 310 -1.86 -25.86 -49.80
C GLN A 310 -0.88 -26.78 -49.04
N LEU A 311 -0.52 -27.94 -49.61
CA LEU A 311 0.40 -28.90 -48.98
C LEU A 311 1.88 -28.70 -49.36
N LYS A 312 2.17 -28.04 -50.50
CA LYS A 312 3.54 -27.69 -50.90
C LYS A 312 4.27 -26.74 -49.94
N ARG A 313 3.55 -26.13 -48.98
CA ARG A 313 4.12 -25.23 -47.97
C ARG A 313 4.74 -25.97 -46.77
N PHE A 314 4.65 -27.30 -46.75
CA PHE A 314 5.10 -28.15 -45.64
C PHE A 314 6.16 -29.20 -46.05
N SER A 315 6.66 -29.16 -47.30
CA SER A 315 7.86 -29.92 -47.72
C SER A 315 9.07 -29.01 -47.81
#